data_AF-A0AB38C211-F1
#
_entry.id   AF-A0AB38C211-F1
#
_cell.length_a   1.000
_cell.length_b   1.000
_cell.length_c   1.000
_cell.angle_alpha   90.00
_cell.angle_beta   90.00
_cell.angle_gamma   90.00
#
_symmetry.space_group_name_H-M   'P 1'
#
loop_
_entity.id
_entity.type
_entity.pdbx_description
1 polymer ?
#
loop_
_entity_poly.entity_id
_entity_poly.type
_entity_poly.pdbx_seq_one_letter_code
_entity_poly.pdbx_strand_id
1 'polypeptide(L)'
;MMPDFVIGDFKQVRELDHDALVNAHLADGWVLLLVRPGVDVGNDPVTGNLQSFPVTVYVIGFRGEGGPKMLSQYQSQVRDPDMPTW
;
A
#
# COMPACT_ATOMS: atom_id res chain seq x y z
N MET A 1 27.00 -12.37 -10.04
CA MET A 1 25.82 -12.93 -9.35
C MET A 1 24.89 -11.77 -9.07
N MET A 2 23.87 -11.56 -9.90
CA MET A 2 22.78 -10.64 -9.61
C MET A 2 21.65 -11.49 -9.02
N PRO A 3 21.03 -11.12 -7.89
CA PRO A 3 19.76 -11.71 -7.54
C PRO A 3 18.73 -11.18 -8.56
N ASP A 4 18.41 -12.01 -9.54
CA ASP A 4 17.17 -11.87 -10.29
C ASP A 4 16.04 -12.15 -9.30
N PHE A 5 15.58 -11.12 -8.60
CA PHE A 5 14.30 -11.20 -7.90
C PHE A 5 13.24 -11.32 -8.99
N VAL A 6 12.87 -12.55 -9.33
CA VAL A 6 11.85 -12.84 -10.31
C VAL A 6 10.54 -12.27 -9.75
N ILE A 7 10.11 -11.14 -10.30
CA ILE A 7 8.78 -10.55 -10.08
C ILE A 7 7.66 -11.58 -10.34
N GLY A 8 7.96 -12.70 -11.01
CA GLY A 8 7.07 -13.85 -11.22
C GLY A 8 6.67 -14.65 -9.98
N ASP A 9 7.33 -14.50 -8.82
CA ASP A 9 6.91 -15.17 -7.58
C ASP A 9 5.77 -14.45 -6.85
N PHE A 10 5.50 -13.20 -7.22
CA PHE A 10 4.43 -12.41 -6.63
C PHE A 10 3.15 -12.54 -7.45
N LYS A 11 2.09 -13.03 -6.80
CA LYS A 11 0.76 -13.14 -7.44
C LYS A 11 0.12 -11.78 -7.66
N GLN A 12 0.45 -10.81 -6.81
CA GLN A 12 -0.02 -9.43 -6.94
C GLN A 12 1.02 -8.47 -6.35
N VAL A 13 1.15 -7.31 -6.97
CA VAL A 13 1.94 -6.17 -6.49
C VAL A 13 1.01 -4.96 -6.36
N ARG A 14 1.20 -4.14 -5.32
CA ARG A 14 0.45 -2.91 -5.07
C ARG A 14 1.38 -1.77 -4.69
N GLU A 15 1.00 -0.58 -5.09
CA GLU A 15 1.59 0.68 -4.66
C GLU A 15 0.59 1.34 -3.70
N LEU A 16 1.06 1.73 -2.51
CA LEU A 16 0.27 2.34 -1.45
C LEU A 16 1.02 3.55 -0.89
N ASP A 17 0.30 4.56 -0.44
CA ASP A 17 0.84 5.81 0.13
C ASP A 17 0.29 6.12 1.54
N HIS A 18 -0.48 5.19 2.11
CA HIS A 18 -1.13 5.33 3.40
C HIS A 18 -0.65 4.24 4.37
N ASP A 19 0.05 4.65 5.42
CA ASP A 19 0.71 3.75 6.38
C ASP A 19 -0.26 2.72 6.99
N ALA A 20 -1.48 3.13 7.35
CA ALA A 20 -2.49 2.22 7.91
C ALA A 20 -2.88 1.09 6.94
N LEU A 21 -2.99 1.39 5.65
CA LEU A 21 -3.27 0.36 4.64
C LEU A 21 -2.06 -0.55 4.44
N VAL A 22 -0.85 0.02 4.42
CA VAL A 22 0.40 -0.77 4.31
C VAL A 22 0.48 -1.76 5.46
N ASN A 23 0.32 -1.30 6.70
CA ASN A 23 0.35 -2.12 7.90
C ASN A 23 -0.69 -3.24 7.84
N ALA A 24 -1.93 -2.93 7.45
CA ALA A 24 -2.99 -3.94 7.31
C ALA A 24 -2.64 -5.04 6.28
N HIS A 25 -2.00 -4.68 5.16
CA HIS A 25 -1.55 -5.68 4.19
C HIS A 25 -0.38 -6.51 4.74
N LEU A 26 0.59 -5.87 5.41
CA LEU A 26 1.73 -6.59 6.01
C LEU A 26 1.26 -7.62 7.05
N ALA A 27 0.28 -7.27 7.89
CA ALA A 27 -0.32 -8.20 8.84
C ALA A 27 -1.07 -9.37 8.17
N ASP A 28 -1.52 -9.19 6.93
CA ASP A 28 -2.20 -10.21 6.13
C ASP A 28 -1.24 -11.01 5.22
N GLY A 29 0.06 -10.97 5.52
CA GLY A 29 1.08 -11.79 4.85
C GLY A 29 1.63 -11.20 3.55
N TRP A 30 1.39 -9.93 3.27
CA TRP A 30 2.11 -9.22 2.21
C TRP A 30 3.54 -8.89 2.65
N VAL A 31 4.41 -8.69 1.66
CA VAL A 31 5.82 -8.37 1.87
C VAL A 31 6.14 -7.00 1.29
N LEU A 32 6.88 -6.18 2.03
CA LEU A 32 7.41 -4.90 1.56
C LEU A 32 8.56 -5.12 0.57
N LEU A 33 8.45 -4.54 -0.62
CA LEU A 33 9.43 -4.68 -1.70
C LEU A 33 10.27 -3.42 -1.90
N LEU A 34 9.63 -2.25 -1.81
CA LEU A 34 10.29 -0.96 -2.03
C LEU A 34 9.60 0.13 -1.20
N VAL A 35 10.39 1.06 -0.69
CA VAL A 35 9.93 2.34 -0.14
C VAL A 35 10.63 3.46 -0.92
N ARG A 36 9.87 4.43 -1.42
CA ARG A 36 10.41 5.56 -2.18
C ARG A 36 9.62 6.84 -1.90
N PRO A 37 10.23 8.02 -2.04
CA PRO A 37 9.47 9.25 -2.12
C PRO A 37 8.59 9.25 -3.39
N GLY A 38 7.40 9.82 -3.29
CA GLY A 38 6.45 10.00 -4.37
C GLY A 38 5.68 11.31 -4.25
N VAL A 39 4.72 11.51 -5.16
CA VAL A 39 3.89 12.71 -5.22
C VAL A 39 2.46 12.26 -5.49
N ASP A 40 1.54 12.66 -4.61
CA ASP A 40 0.10 12.54 -4.84
C ASP A 40 -0.45 13.88 -5.37
N VAL A 41 -1.48 13.81 -6.21
CA VAL A 41 -2.14 14.99 -6.78
C VAL A 41 -3.57 15.03 -6.29
N GLY A 42 -3.84 15.96 -5.38
CA GLY A 42 -5.13 16.12 -4.75
C GLY A 42 -5.62 17.56 -4.82
N ASN A 43 -6.89 17.77 -4.45
CA ASN A 43 -7.37 19.11 -4.20
C ASN A 43 -6.87 19.56 -2.82
N ASP A 44 -6.24 20.73 -2.76
CA ASP A 44 -5.96 21.40 -1.51
C ASP A 44 -7.31 21.71 -0.80
N PRO A 45 -7.54 21.21 0.43
CA PRO A 45 -8.80 21.45 1.14
C PRO A 45 -9.03 22.92 1.50
N VAL A 46 -7.98 23.76 1.47
CA VAL A 46 -8.05 25.19 1.77
C VAL A 46 -8.35 26.01 0.52
N THR A 47 -7.67 25.74 -0.60
CA THR A 47 -7.79 26.54 -1.82
C THR A 47 -8.68 25.92 -2.90
N GLY A 48 -8.99 24.63 -2.81
CA GLY A 48 -9.75 23.86 -3.80
C GLY A 48 -8.99 23.61 -5.11
N ASN A 49 -7.74 24.05 -5.20
CA ASN A 49 -6.92 23.87 -6.39
C ASN A 49 -6.21 22.51 -6.37
N LEU A 50 -5.97 21.97 -7.56
CA LEU A 50 -5.10 20.82 -7.73
C LEU A 50 -3.67 21.18 -7.32
N GLN A 51 -3.13 20.43 -6.36
CA GLN A 51 -1.77 20.58 -5.88
C GLN A 51 -1.10 19.22 -5.72
N SER A 52 0.21 19.22 -5.91
CA SER A 52 1.07 18.08 -5.66
C SER A 52 1.52 18.06 -4.20
N PHE A 53 1.33 16.93 -3.52
CA PHE A 53 1.75 16.70 -2.14
C PHE A 53 2.85 15.63 -2.10
N PRO A 54 3.97 15.87 -1.40
CA PRO A 54 4.98 14.83 -1.22
C PRO A 54 4.40 13.71 -0.34
N VAL A 55 4.55 12.48 -0.77
CA VAL A 55 4.11 11.28 -0.04
C VAL A 55 5.21 10.23 -0.01
N THR A 56 5.14 9.31 0.94
CA THR A 56 5.94 8.10 0.92
C THR A 56 5.16 7.02 0.20
N VAL A 57 5.80 6.39 -0.79
CA VAL A 57 5.23 5.32 -1.58
C VAL A 57 5.83 3.99 -1.15
N TYR A 58 4.97 3.03 -0.85
CA TYR A 58 5.30 1.66 -0.49
C TYR A 58 4.83 0.72 -1.59
N VAL A 59 5.75 -0.08 -2.13
CA VAL A 59 5.43 -1.17 -3.05
C VAL A 59 5.45 -2.48 -2.27
N ILE A 60 4.32 -3.16 -2.23
CA ILE A 60 4.14 -4.43 -1.52
C ILE A 60 3.77 -5.55 -2.49
N GLY A 61 4.14 -6.79 -2.17
CA GLY A 61 3.84 -7.97 -2.97
C GLY A 61 3.28 -9.13 -2.15
N PHE A 62 2.36 -9.89 -2.73
CA PHE A 62 1.77 -11.07 -2.10
C PHE A 62 2.27 -12.37 -2.75
N ARG A 63 2.70 -13.32 -1.92
CA ARG A 63 3.21 -14.65 -2.36
C ARG A 63 2.39 -15.84 -1.84
N GLY A 64 1.33 -15.62 -1.06
CA GLY A 64 0.62 -16.69 -0.37
C GLY A 64 -0.16 -17.65 -1.29
N GLU A 65 -0.45 -18.85 -0.78
CA GLU A 65 -1.28 -19.87 -1.45
C GLU A 65 -2.78 -19.52 -1.38
N GLY A 66 -3.16 -18.42 -2.00
CA GLY A 66 -4.55 -17.98 -2.07
C GLY A 66 -4.70 -16.73 -2.94
N GLY A 67 -5.94 -16.27 -3.10
CA GLY A 67 -6.20 -14.94 -3.62
C GLY A 67 -5.98 -13.91 -2.51
N PRO A 68 -5.10 -12.91 -2.67
CA PRO A 68 -4.98 -11.85 -1.68
C PRO A 68 -6.30 -11.08 -1.54
N LYS A 69 -6.57 -10.52 -0.35
CA LYS A 69 -7.74 -9.64 -0.17
C LYS A 69 -7.68 -8.45 -1.11
N MET A 70 -8.82 -8.01 -1.62
CA MET A 70 -8.95 -6.81 -2.44
C MET A 70 -8.69 -5.54 -1.61
N LEU A 71 -8.24 -4.46 -2.26
CA LEU A 71 -7.95 -3.19 -1.59
C LEU A 71 -9.17 -2.65 -0.81
N SER A 72 -10.37 -2.80 -1.37
CA SER A 72 -11.62 -2.40 -0.73
C SER A 72 -11.86 -3.08 0.62
N GLN A 73 -11.42 -4.32 0.79
CA GLN A 73 -11.59 -5.05 2.05
C GLN A 73 -10.70 -4.46 3.15
N TYR A 74 -9.48 -4.03 2.82
CA TYR A 74 -8.61 -3.33 3.77
C TYR A 74 -9.10 -1.91 4.06
N GLN A 75 -9.59 -1.19 3.05
CA GLN A 75 -10.14 0.15 3.25
C GLN A 75 -11.35 0.14 4.19
N SER A 76 -12.23 -0.85 4.08
CA SER A 76 -13.35 -1.01 5.03
C SER A 76 -12.87 -1.29 6.45
N GLN A 77 -11.81 -2.08 6.61
CA GLN A 77 -11.23 -2.40 7.92
C GLN A 77 -10.53 -1.19 8.56
N VAL A 78 -9.75 -0.44 7.79
CA VAL A 78 -9.09 0.79 8.28
C VAL A 78 -10.12 1.88 8.65
N ARG A 79 -11.30 1.86 8.03
CA ARG A 79 -12.42 2.75 8.35
C ARG A 79 -13.26 2.28 9.53
N ASP A 80 -13.04 1.06 10.02
CA ASP A 80 -13.69 0.55 11.22
C ASP A 80 -13.06 1.25 12.44
N PRO A 81 -13.82 2.07 13.20
CA PRO A 81 -13.28 2.84 14.32
C PRO A 81 -12.71 1.98 15.46
N ASP A 82 -13.00 0.67 15.47
CA ASP A 82 -12.53 -0.27 16.48
C ASP A 82 -11.26 -1.04 16.06
N MET A 83 -10.65 -0.73 14.90
CA MET A 83 -9.43 -1.41 14.47
C MET A 83 -8.22 -0.96 15.30
N PRO A 84 -7.46 -1.88 15.94
CA PRO A 84 -6.32 -1.50 16.75
C PRO A 84 -5.22 -0.88 15.88
N THR A 85 -4.80 0.34 16.24
CA THR A 85 -3.60 0.98 15.67
C THR A 85 -2.37 0.44 16.39
N TRP A 86 -1.69 -0.51 15.79
CA TRP A 86 -0.36 -1.00 16.22
C TRP A 86 0.74 -0.39 15.35
#